data_AF-A0A954U6P4-F1
#
_entry.id   AF-A0A954U6P4-F1
#
_cell.length_a   1.000
_cell.length_b   1.000
_cell.length_c   1.000
_cell.angle_alpha   90.00
_cell.angle_beta   90.00
_cell.angle_gamma   90.00
#
_symmetry.space_group_name_H-M   'P 1'
#
loop_
_entity.id
_entity.type
_entity.pdbx_description
1 polymer ?
#
loop_
_entity_poly.entity_id
_entity_poly.type
_entity_poly.pdbx_seq_one_letter_code
_entity_poly.pdbx_strand_id
1 'polypeptide(L)'
;MDRARGISRIPRRDPRCRSLSVEPLETRRLLTSLPFGAAPVDTGEFMLGSVVVTPVLLESDGQIDPNTENWTPTHIQEVMANIREGLDWWVDLLATQSALAPLSFTIDRTYADTPVASSYEPISRRSNDYSFWTNEFLDTIGFQRTSNLEADMRAFNNAQRVKSGSDWAMTIFVVDSQHDSDGQFAVGGSFSKAFSFAGGLFMVVPSTRPASTYAHETGHLFWARDEYAGGGSYSDFRGYYDTQNINA
;
A
#
# COMPACT_ATOMS: atom_id res chain seq x y z
N MET A 1 47.31 -41.00 74.23
CA MET A 1 47.64 -40.36 72.95
C MET A 1 46.69 -40.95 71.93
N ASP A 2 45.50 -40.38 71.77
CA ASP A 2 45.17 -39.20 70.97
C ASP A 2 44.71 -39.61 69.55
N ARG A 3 43.53 -39.09 69.18
CA ARG A 3 42.88 -39.01 67.85
C ARG A 3 42.22 -40.26 67.24
N ALA A 4 41.12 -40.18 66.49
CA ALA A 4 39.99 -39.26 66.33
C ALA A 4 39.27 -39.71 65.05
N ARG A 5 37.93 -39.80 65.10
CA ARG A 5 36.95 -39.55 63.99
C ARG A 5 37.05 -40.49 62.77
N GLY A 6 35.98 -40.80 62.05
CA GLY A 6 34.60 -40.33 62.10
C GLY A 6 33.76 -41.14 61.13
N ILE A 7 32.51 -41.32 61.52
CA ILE A 7 31.41 -41.95 60.79
C ILE A 7 31.24 -41.26 59.43
N SER A 8 31.32 -42.02 58.34
CA SER A 8 30.95 -41.52 57.01
C SER A 8 29.43 -41.34 56.95
N ARG A 9 28.99 -40.08 57.02
CA ARG A 9 27.60 -39.65 56.83
C ARG A 9 27.29 -39.61 55.33
N ILE A 10 26.16 -40.20 54.96
CA ILE A 10 25.48 -40.01 53.67
C ILE A 10 25.14 -38.52 53.50
N PRO A 11 25.55 -37.85 52.41
CA PRO A 11 24.96 -36.57 52.03
C PRO A 11 23.70 -36.83 51.20
N ARG A 12 22.55 -36.45 51.76
CA ARG A 12 21.33 -36.15 51.01
C ARG A 12 21.54 -34.87 50.19
N ARG A 13 21.17 -34.88 48.92
CA ARG A 13 20.92 -33.70 48.07
C ARG A 13 19.62 -33.98 47.29
N ASP A 14 18.49 -33.64 47.89
CA ASP A 14 17.69 -32.42 47.69
C ASP A 14 16.87 -32.46 46.38
N PRO A 15 15.59 -32.88 46.43
CA PRO A 15 14.73 -32.89 45.27
C PRO A 15 14.08 -31.52 45.15
N ARG A 16 14.75 -30.56 44.50
CA ARG A 16 14.14 -29.33 43.97
C ARG A 16 15.18 -28.49 43.23
N CYS A 17 15.62 -29.01 42.08
CA CYS A 17 16.06 -28.13 41.01
C CYS A 17 15.15 -28.43 39.82
N ARG A 18 14.06 -27.66 39.69
CA ARG A 18 13.32 -27.63 38.42
C ARG A 18 14.28 -27.00 37.42
N SER A 19 14.87 -27.81 36.54
CA SER A 19 15.52 -27.27 35.37
C SER A 19 14.45 -26.51 34.58
N LEU A 20 14.61 -25.21 34.43
CA LEU A 20 13.86 -24.46 33.42
C LEU A 20 14.27 -25.03 32.07
N SER A 21 13.43 -25.91 31.54
CA SER A 21 13.47 -26.28 30.13
C SER A 21 13.02 -25.04 29.36
N VAL A 22 13.99 -24.23 28.95
CA VAL A 22 13.77 -23.23 27.93
C VAL A 22 13.64 -24.02 26.64
N GLU A 23 12.40 -24.27 26.21
CA GLU A 23 12.18 -24.72 24.85
C GLU A 23 12.73 -23.63 23.93
N PRO A 24 13.66 -23.94 23.02
CA PRO A 24 13.98 -23.01 21.97
C PRO A 24 12.67 -22.76 21.23
N LEU A 25 12.20 -21.51 21.21
CA LEU A 25 11.13 -21.09 20.31
C LEU A 25 11.51 -21.63 18.93
N GLU A 26 10.69 -22.56 18.41
CA GLU A 26 10.79 -22.94 17.02
C GLU A 26 10.90 -21.64 16.24
N THR A 27 11.96 -21.52 15.44
CA THR A 27 12.11 -20.38 14.56
C THR A 27 10.80 -20.31 13.79
N ARG A 28 9.97 -19.28 14.05
CA ARG A 28 8.81 -18.99 13.21
C ARG A 28 9.41 -18.86 11.82
N ARG A 29 9.34 -19.92 11.04
CA ARG A 29 9.37 -19.81 9.61
C ARG A 29 8.14 -18.97 9.34
N LEU A 30 8.36 -17.68 9.11
CA LEU A 30 7.42 -16.83 8.41
C LEU A 30 7.24 -17.49 7.04
N LEU A 31 6.41 -18.53 7.01
CA LEU A 31 5.58 -18.77 5.86
C LEU A 31 4.79 -17.47 5.79
N THR A 32 5.17 -16.59 4.87
CA THR A 32 4.35 -15.49 4.38
C THR A 32 3.10 -16.10 3.77
N SER A 33 2.25 -16.68 4.62
CA SER A 33 0.98 -17.24 4.22
C SER A 33 0.08 -16.06 4.00
N LEU A 34 -0.35 -15.91 2.76
CA LEU A 34 -1.54 -15.18 2.35
C LEU A 34 -2.59 -15.18 3.47
N PRO A 35 -3.32 -14.07 3.70
CA PRO A 35 -4.50 -14.10 4.57
C PRO A 35 -5.33 -15.35 4.25
N PHE A 36 -5.82 -16.04 5.26
CA PHE A 36 -6.45 -17.35 5.06
C PHE A 36 -7.55 -17.27 4.00
N GLY A 37 -7.37 -17.98 2.88
CA GLY A 37 -8.29 -17.99 1.74
C GLY A 37 -7.97 -17.01 0.61
N ALA A 38 -7.03 -16.09 0.77
CA ALA A 38 -6.63 -15.14 -0.27
C ALA A 38 -5.78 -15.83 -1.36
N ALA A 39 -6.11 -15.58 -2.62
CA ALA A 39 -5.33 -15.93 -3.80
C ALA A 39 -4.32 -14.83 -4.15
N PRO A 40 -3.34 -15.08 -5.03
CA PRO A 40 -2.40 -14.05 -5.49
C PRO A 40 -3.05 -12.81 -6.13
N VAL A 41 -4.31 -12.92 -6.58
CA VAL A 41 -5.08 -11.82 -7.19
C VAL A 41 -5.87 -11.00 -6.16
N ASP A 42 -5.99 -11.49 -4.93
CA ASP A 42 -6.74 -10.86 -3.84
C ASP A 42 -5.81 -9.93 -3.07
N THR A 43 -5.56 -8.74 -3.63
CA THR A 43 -4.54 -7.80 -3.12
C THR A 43 -5.09 -6.72 -2.20
N GLY A 44 -6.41 -6.55 -2.10
CA GLY A 44 -7.07 -5.54 -1.26
C GLY A 44 -8.50 -5.90 -0.88
N GLU A 45 -8.71 -7.10 -0.34
CA GLU A 45 -10.07 -7.59 -0.03
C GLU A 45 -10.65 -6.94 1.23
N PHE A 46 -9.81 -6.67 2.23
CA PHE A 46 -10.19 -6.08 3.50
C PHE A 46 -9.18 -5.03 3.95
N MET A 47 -9.64 -3.85 4.40
CA MET A 47 -8.75 -2.79 4.88
C MET A 47 -8.34 -3.02 6.34
N LEU A 48 -7.55 -4.06 6.59
CA LEU A 48 -7.10 -4.51 7.91
C LEU A 48 -5.80 -5.28 7.84
N GLY A 49 -5.11 -5.40 8.97
CA GLY A 49 -3.78 -5.98 9.01
C GLY A 49 -2.74 -5.01 8.45
N SER A 50 -1.77 -5.54 7.72
CA SER A 50 -0.66 -4.80 7.13
C SER A 50 -0.84 -4.63 5.62
N VAL A 51 -0.71 -3.41 5.13
CA VAL A 51 -0.81 -3.08 3.71
C VAL A 51 0.51 -2.45 3.27
N VAL A 52 1.15 -3.01 2.23
CA VAL A 52 2.24 -2.32 1.55
C VAL A 52 1.66 -1.43 0.44
N VAL A 53 2.08 -0.17 0.45
CA VAL A 53 1.68 0.84 -0.54
C VAL A 53 2.90 1.20 -1.36
N THR A 54 2.79 1.13 -2.67
CA THR A 54 3.89 1.46 -3.59
C THR A 54 3.53 2.70 -4.41
N PRO A 55 3.93 3.91 -3.97
CA PRO A 55 3.82 5.10 -4.81
C PRO A 55 4.83 5.03 -5.95
N VAL A 56 4.34 5.26 -7.16
CA VAL A 56 5.10 5.35 -8.41
C VAL A 56 4.93 6.76 -8.95
N LEU A 57 6.00 7.55 -8.89
CA LEU A 57 6.02 8.89 -9.48
C LEU A 57 6.53 8.77 -10.91
N LEU A 58 5.76 9.29 -11.86
CA LEU A 58 6.10 9.23 -13.29
C LEU A 58 6.77 10.54 -13.70
N GLU A 59 7.89 10.45 -14.40
CA GLU A 59 8.66 11.59 -14.91
C GLU A 59 8.71 11.52 -16.44
N SER A 60 8.15 12.53 -17.11
CA SER A 60 8.17 12.60 -18.58
C SER A 60 9.60 12.82 -19.07
N ASP A 61 10.05 12.06 -20.07
CA ASP A 61 11.37 12.25 -20.67
C ASP A 61 11.35 13.04 -21.99
N GLY A 62 10.16 13.46 -22.44
CA GLY A 62 9.98 14.23 -23.66
C GLY A 62 9.97 13.42 -24.97
N GLN A 63 10.03 12.08 -24.93
CA GLN A 63 10.13 11.25 -26.14
C GLN A 63 8.85 11.23 -26.99
N ILE A 64 7.67 11.07 -26.37
CA ILE A 64 6.38 11.06 -27.08
C ILE A 64 5.62 12.36 -26.84
N ASP A 65 5.42 12.73 -25.58
CA ASP A 65 4.79 14.01 -25.22
C ASP A 65 5.87 14.99 -24.75
N PRO A 66 5.71 16.31 -24.98
CA PRO A 66 6.61 17.30 -24.39
C PRO A 66 6.63 17.17 -22.86
N ASN A 67 7.82 17.15 -22.26
CA ASN A 67 7.96 17.29 -20.81
C ASN A 67 7.52 18.71 -20.42
N THR A 68 6.46 18.79 -19.61
CA THR A 68 5.93 20.04 -19.04
C THR A 68 6.00 20.06 -17.53
N GLU A 69 6.13 18.90 -16.89
CA GLU A 69 6.23 18.74 -15.45
C GLU A 69 7.56 18.06 -15.09
N ASN A 70 8.14 18.47 -13.96
CA ASN A 70 9.41 17.91 -13.49
C ASN A 70 9.39 17.78 -11.98
N TRP A 71 9.67 16.59 -11.48
CA TRP A 71 9.71 16.36 -10.05
C TRP A 71 10.86 17.11 -9.39
N THR A 72 10.53 17.91 -8.39
CA THR A 72 11.51 18.48 -7.46
C THR A 72 11.53 17.71 -6.15
N PRO A 73 12.67 17.65 -5.43
CA PRO A 73 12.71 16.98 -4.13
C PRO A 73 11.68 17.51 -3.12
N THR A 74 11.38 18.81 -3.16
CA THR A 74 10.38 19.45 -2.31
C THR A 74 8.98 18.94 -2.64
N HIS A 75 8.62 18.92 -3.92
CA HIS A 75 7.30 18.46 -4.36
C HIS A 75 7.08 16.96 -4.10
N ILE A 76 8.12 16.13 -4.29
CA ILE A 76 8.08 14.71 -3.88
C ILE A 76 7.78 14.61 -2.38
N GLN A 77 8.42 15.42 -1.53
CA GLN A 77 8.17 15.41 -0.09
C GLN A 77 6.72 15.80 0.26
N GLU A 78 6.18 16.82 -0.41
CA GLU A 78 4.79 17.28 -0.24
C GLU A 78 3.79 16.18 -0.61
N VAL A 79 3.95 15.55 -1.77
CA VAL A 79 3.12 14.42 -2.22
C VAL A 79 3.19 13.26 -1.23
N MET A 80 4.39 12.90 -0.79
CA MET A 80 4.56 11.78 0.14
C MET A 80 3.98 12.09 1.52
N ALA A 81 3.98 13.35 1.95
CA ALA A 81 3.28 13.79 3.16
C ALA A 81 1.76 13.64 3.00
N ASN A 82 1.19 14.07 1.86
CA ASN A 82 -0.23 13.92 1.57
C ASN A 82 -0.67 12.44 1.52
N ILE A 83 0.13 11.57 0.89
CA ILE A 83 -0.11 10.13 0.89
C ILE A 83 -0.12 9.61 2.33
N ARG A 84 0.88 9.96 3.14
CA ARG A 84 0.96 9.50 4.53
C ARG A 84 -0.24 9.96 5.35
N GLU A 85 -0.59 11.23 5.28
CA GLU A 85 -1.72 11.81 5.99
C GLU A 85 -3.05 11.13 5.60
N GLY A 86 -3.28 10.91 4.30
CA GLY A 86 -4.49 10.22 3.82
C GLY A 86 -4.59 8.77 4.31
N LEU A 87 -3.46 8.06 4.42
CA LEU A 87 -3.41 6.70 4.96
C LEU A 87 -3.56 6.65 6.49
N ASP A 88 -2.95 7.61 7.20
CA ASP A 88 -3.05 7.72 8.66
C ASP A 88 -4.49 7.99 9.12
N TRP A 89 -5.26 8.74 8.33
CA TRP A 89 -6.68 8.95 8.60
C TRP A 89 -7.46 7.63 8.72
N TRP A 90 -7.21 6.64 7.86
CA TRP A 90 -7.84 5.32 7.94
C TRP A 90 -7.41 4.52 9.17
N VAL A 91 -6.14 4.63 9.56
CA VAL A 91 -5.61 3.98 10.76
C VAL A 91 -6.29 4.55 12.00
N ASP A 92 -6.36 5.88 12.11
CA ASP A 92 -6.99 6.56 13.23
C ASP A 92 -8.48 6.28 13.29
N LEU A 93 -9.17 6.33 12.15
CA LEU A 93 -10.59 6.00 12.06
C LEU A 93 -10.85 4.58 12.56
N LEU A 94 -10.11 3.58 12.09
CA LEU A 94 -10.31 2.20 12.52
C LEU A 94 -10.02 2.00 14.02
N ALA A 95 -9.02 2.71 14.55
CA ALA A 95 -8.71 2.69 15.97
C ALA A 95 -9.87 3.23 16.85
N THR A 96 -10.70 4.14 16.32
CA THR A 96 -11.93 4.58 17.02
C THR A 96 -13.03 3.51 17.03
N GLN A 97 -13.03 2.60 16.06
CA GLN A 97 -14.08 1.59 15.88
C GLN A 97 -13.75 0.26 16.57
N SER A 98 -12.49 -0.16 16.57
CA SER A 98 -12.07 -1.43 17.18
C SER A 98 -10.59 -1.48 17.53
N ALA A 99 -10.27 -1.88 18.76
CA ALA A 99 -8.90 -2.16 19.19
C ALA A 99 -8.39 -3.56 18.78
N LEU A 100 -9.26 -4.42 18.22
CA LEU A 100 -8.94 -5.83 17.93
C LEU A 100 -8.55 -6.10 16.46
N ALA A 101 -8.74 -5.11 15.58
CA ALA A 101 -8.41 -5.21 14.15
C ALA A 101 -7.39 -4.12 13.79
N PRO A 102 -6.09 -4.32 14.05
CA PRO A 102 -5.09 -3.31 13.74
C PRO A 102 -4.95 -3.14 12.22
N LEU A 103 -4.89 -1.89 11.77
CA LEU A 103 -4.53 -1.51 10.40
C LEU A 103 -3.18 -0.78 10.43
N SER A 104 -2.31 -1.10 9.49
CA SER A 104 -1.04 -0.41 9.31
C SER A 104 -0.65 -0.34 7.84
N PHE A 105 -0.10 0.81 7.45
CA PHE A 105 0.44 1.02 6.11
C PHE A 105 1.96 1.15 6.15
N THR A 106 2.64 0.39 5.30
CA THR A 106 4.07 0.56 5.00
C THR A 106 4.22 1.12 3.59
N ILE A 107 4.87 2.26 3.46
CA ILE A 107 5.09 2.90 2.15
C ILE A 107 6.44 2.45 1.60
N ASP A 108 6.45 1.70 0.49
CA ASP A 108 7.65 1.40 -0.27
C ASP A 108 7.95 2.58 -1.22
N ARG A 109 8.97 3.37 -0.87
CA ARG A 109 9.34 4.58 -1.61
C ARG A 109 10.26 4.33 -2.81
N THR A 110 10.53 3.06 -3.16
CA THR A 110 11.48 2.69 -4.23
C THR A 110 11.25 3.49 -5.52
N TYR A 111 10.00 3.68 -5.95
CA TYR A 111 9.63 4.37 -7.20
C TYR A 111 9.15 5.82 -6.99
N ALA A 112 9.25 6.33 -5.77
CA ALA A 112 8.97 7.72 -5.43
C ALA A 112 10.25 8.51 -5.20
N ASP A 113 11.24 7.90 -4.52
CA ASP A 113 12.55 8.51 -4.28
C ASP A 113 13.41 8.54 -5.55
N THR A 114 13.08 7.70 -6.53
CA THR A 114 13.62 7.76 -7.89
C THR A 114 12.45 7.65 -8.86
N PRO A 115 11.87 8.80 -9.28
CA PRO A 115 10.77 8.82 -10.23
C PRO A 115 11.10 8.00 -11.49
N VAL A 116 10.11 7.30 -11.98
CA VAL A 116 10.25 6.37 -13.11
C VAL A 116 10.04 7.13 -14.40
N ALA A 117 11.02 7.03 -15.31
CA ALA A 117 10.93 7.63 -16.62
C ALA A 117 9.73 7.08 -17.41
N SER A 118 9.03 7.98 -18.07
CA SER A 118 7.88 7.72 -18.94
C SER A 118 8.07 8.53 -20.22
N SER A 119 7.81 7.93 -21.37
CA SER A 119 7.82 8.65 -22.65
C SER A 119 6.62 9.59 -22.80
N TYR A 120 5.62 9.42 -21.94
CA TYR A 120 4.40 10.21 -21.84
C TYR A 120 4.49 11.26 -20.74
N GLU A 121 3.78 12.38 -20.94
CA GLU A 121 3.48 13.42 -19.95
C GLU A 121 2.04 13.19 -19.46
N PRO A 122 1.80 12.42 -18.39
CA PRO A 122 0.49 11.83 -18.14
C PRO A 122 -0.61 12.87 -17.87
N ILE A 123 -0.28 14.01 -17.26
CA ILE A 123 -1.27 15.07 -16.97
C ILE A 123 -1.82 15.70 -18.26
N SER A 124 -0.98 15.78 -19.30
CA SER A 124 -1.37 16.29 -20.62
C SER A 124 -2.27 15.33 -21.41
N ARG A 125 -2.49 14.12 -20.90
CA ARG A 125 -3.31 13.08 -21.54
C ARG A 125 -4.67 12.93 -20.87
N ARG A 126 -5.59 12.27 -21.59
CA ARG A 126 -6.89 11.90 -21.02
C ARG A 126 -6.68 10.80 -20.00
N SER A 127 -7.48 10.80 -18.94
CA SER A 127 -7.40 9.76 -17.91
C SER A 127 -7.49 8.33 -18.47
N ASN A 128 -8.25 8.08 -19.54
CA ASN A 128 -8.36 6.76 -20.19
C ASN A 128 -7.05 6.24 -20.78
N ASP A 129 -6.08 7.12 -21.02
CA ASP A 129 -4.78 6.75 -21.57
C ASP A 129 -3.84 6.17 -20.49
N TYR A 130 -4.33 5.97 -19.24
CA TYR A 130 -3.55 5.42 -18.12
C TYR A 130 -2.81 4.13 -18.44
N SER A 131 -3.36 3.32 -19.34
CA SER A 131 -2.73 2.06 -19.73
C SER A 131 -1.35 2.25 -20.39
N PHE A 132 -1.05 3.42 -20.96
CA PHE A 132 0.23 3.65 -21.64
C PHE A 132 1.40 3.72 -20.65
N TRP A 133 1.37 4.69 -19.73
CA TRP A 133 2.45 4.89 -18.76
C TRP A 133 2.46 3.81 -17.66
N THR A 134 1.34 3.16 -17.36
CA THR A 134 1.32 2.03 -16.41
C THR A 134 1.98 0.77 -17.00
N ASN A 135 1.76 0.48 -18.29
CA ASN A 135 2.50 -0.59 -18.98
C ASN A 135 4.00 -0.23 -19.12
N GLU A 136 4.31 1.02 -19.46
CA GLU A 136 5.69 1.47 -19.58
C GLU A 136 6.44 1.43 -18.25
N PHE A 137 5.79 1.77 -17.13
CA PHE A 137 6.34 1.55 -15.79
C PHE A 137 6.79 0.10 -15.59
N LEU A 138 5.90 -0.87 -15.87
CA LEU A 138 6.20 -2.29 -15.72
C LEU A 138 7.37 -2.73 -16.61
N ASP A 139 7.44 -2.23 -17.85
CA ASP A 139 8.55 -2.48 -18.77
C ASP A 139 9.86 -1.89 -18.24
N THR A 140 9.84 -0.64 -17.79
CA THR A 140 11.01 0.09 -17.28
C THR A 140 11.63 -0.60 -16.07
N ILE A 141 10.81 -1.16 -15.18
CA ILE A 141 11.31 -1.89 -14.01
C ILE A 141 11.65 -3.36 -14.32
N GLY A 142 11.45 -3.81 -15.56
CA GLY A 142 11.71 -5.19 -16.00
C GLY A 142 10.73 -6.21 -15.42
N PHE A 143 9.51 -5.80 -15.06
CA PHE A 143 8.48 -6.71 -14.57
C PHE A 143 7.89 -7.50 -15.75
N GLN A 144 7.77 -8.82 -15.60
CA GLN A 144 7.18 -9.65 -16.64
C GLN A 144 5.69 -9.36 -16.76
N ARG A 145 5.27 -8.91 -17.94
CA ARG A 145 3.88 -8.58 -18.22
C ARG A 145 3.32 -9.36 -19.41
N THR A 146 2.00 -9.38 -19.50
CA THR A 146 1.21 -9.99 -20.56
C THR A 146 0.55 -8.88 -21.39
N SER A 147 -0.51 -9.21 -22.13
CA SER A 147 -1.38 -8.21 -22.75
C SER A 147 -2.53 -7.76 -21.85
N ASN A 148 -2.56 -8.20 -20.58
CA ASN A 148 -3.61 -7.90 -19.62
C ASN A 148 -3.04 -7.10 -18.44
N LEU A 149 -3.12 -5.77 -18.57
CA LEU A 149 -2.61 -4.82 -17.58
C LEU A 149 -3.14 -5.08 -16.16
N GLU A 150 -4.41 -5.45 -16.01
CA GLU A 150 -4.97 -5.74 -14.68
C GLU A 150 -4.27 -6.94 -14.06
N ALA A 151 -4.12 -8.05 -14.82
CA ALA A 151 -3.42 -9.23 -14.34
C ALA A 151 -1.95 -8.92 -13.99
N ASP A 152 -1.29 -8.10 -14.79
CA ASP A 152 0.11 -7.74 -14.61
C ASP A 152 0.31 -6.85 -13.38
N MET A 153 -0.57 -5.87 -13.15
CA MET A 153 -0.55 -5.04 -11.94
C MET A 153 -0.89 -5.82 -10.68
N ARG A 154 -1.84 -6.78 -10.73
CA ARG A 154 -2.09 -7.70 -9.61
C ARG A 154 -0.87 -8.54 -9.29
N ALA A 155 -0.19 -9.06 -10.33
CA ALA A 155 1.05 -9.81 -10.15
C ALA A 155 2.16 -8.95 -9.53
N PHE A 156 2.30 -7.70 -9.96
CA PHE A 156 3.25 -6.74 -9.38
C PHE A 156 2.93 -6.45 -7.90
N ASN A 157 1.69 -6.10 -7.57
CA ASN A 157 1.29 -5.84 -6.19
C ASN A 157 1.50 -7.07 -5.31
N ASN A 158 1.15 -8.26 -5.81
CA ASN A 158 1.42 -9.52 -5.11
C ASN A 158 2.93 -9.73 -4.86
N ALA A 159 3.80 -9.38 -5.81
CA ALA A 159 5.23 -9.45 -5.61
C ALA A 159 5.69 -8.47 -4.50
N GLN A 160 5.15 -7.24 -4.46
CA GLN A 160 5.44 -6.29 -3.37
C GLN A 160 4.94 -6.83 -2.03
N ARG A 161 3.74 -7.40 -1.99
CA ARG A 161 3.15 -8.04 -0.81
C ARG A 161 4.02 -9.14 -0.23
N VAL A 162 4.52 -10.03 -1.09
CA VAL A 162 5.41 -11.13 -0.70
C VAL A 162 6.76 -10.58 -0.23
N LYS A 163 7.32 -9.57 -0.92
CA LYS A 163 8.58 -8.90 -0.56
C LYS A 163 8.49 -8.23 0.81
N SER A 164 7.38 -7.56 1.12
CA SER A 164 7.17 -6.84 2.38
C SER A 164 6.67 -7.73 3.53
N GLY A 165 6.16 -8.92 3.22
CA GLY A 165 5.47 -9.78 4.18
C GLY A 165 4.15 -9.19 4.68
N SER A 166 3.49 -8.36 3.86
CA SER A 166 2.23 -7.71 4.20
C SER A 166 1.02 -8.58 3.86
N ASP A 167 -0.12 -8.30 4.48
CA ASP A 167 -1.39 -8.99 4.22
C ASP A 167 -1.96 -8.60 2.85
N TRP A 168 -1.80 -7.32 2.49
CA TRP A 168 -2.34 -6.68 1.28
C TRP A 168 -1.28 -5.81 0.59
N ALA A 169 -1.53 -5.47 -0.67
CA ALA A 169 -0.67 -4.57 -1.43
C ALA A 169 -1.44 -3.75 -2.45
N MET A 170 -1.05 -2.49 -2.61
CA MET A 170 -1.63 -1.59 -3.60
C MET A 170 -0.57 -0.65 -4.19
N THR A 171 -0.84 -0.16 -5.40
CA THR A 171 -0.01 0.83 -6.09
C THR A 171 -0.73 2.18 -6.21
N ILE A 172 0.01 3.27 -6.05
CA ILE A 172 -0.46 4.63 -6.31
C ILE A 172 0.38 5.19 -7.45
N PHE A 173 -0.20 5.42 -8.62
CA PHE A 173 0.46 6.19 -9.65
C PHE A 173 0.23 7.68 -9.38
N VAL A 174 1.31 8.40 -9.10
CA VAL A 174 1.26 9.85 -8.95
C VAL A 174 1.70 10.49 -10.26
N VAL A 175 0.83 11.32 -10.80
CA VAL A 175 1.05 12.09 -12.03
C VAL A 175 1.45 13.50 -11.64
N ASP A 176 2.61 13.97 -12.07
CA ASP A 176 2.96 15.35 -11.79
C ASP A 176 2.00 16.33 -12.50
N SER A 177 1.58 17.35 -11.78
CA SER A 177 0.62 18.37 -12.20
C SER A 177 0.93 19.70 -11.51
N GLN A 178 2.20 19.93 -11.12
CA GLN A 178 2.62 21.10 -10.35
C GLN A 178 2.47 22.41 -11.13
N HIS A 179 2.73 22.37 -12.43
CA HIS A 179 2.66 23.52 -13.33
C HIS A 179 1.46 23.46 -14.28
N ASP A 180 0.66 22.40 -14.20
CA ASP A 180 -0.60 22.28 -14.89
C ASP A 180 -1.62 23.29 -14.35
N SER A 181 -2.34 23.94 -15.27
CA SER A 181 -3.11 25.14 -14.95
C SER A 181 -4.36 24.88 -14.09
N ASP A 182 -4.91 23.67 -14.12
CA ASP A 182 -6.09 23.30 -13.33
C ASP A 182 -5.91 21.99 -12.53
N GLY A 183 -4.72 21.39 -12.63
CA GLY A 183 -4.33 20.13 -12.00
C GLY A 183 -5.14 18.93 -12.50
N GLN A 184 -5.71 19.01 -13.71
CA GLN A 184 -6.63 18.01 -14.25
C GLN A 184 -6.04 17.30 -15.47
N PHE A 185 -6.48 16.07 -15.68
CA PHE A 185 -6.21 15.37 -16.94
C PHE A 185 -6.87 16.10 -18.11
N ALA A 186 -6.31 15.92 -19.31
CA ALA A 186 -6.88 16.50 -20.52
C ALA A 186 -8.34 16.07 -20.76
N VAL A 187 -9.11 16.99 -21.33
CA VAL A 187 -10.54 16.83 -21.57
C VAL A 187 -10.87 15.63 -22.47
N GLY A 188 -12.04 15.03 -22.25
CA GLY A 188 -12.53 13.88 -23.02
C GLY A 188 -12.14 12.51 -22.45
N GLY A 189 -11.55 12.48 -21.25
CA GLY A 189 -11.44 11.28 -20.43
C GLY A 189 -12.67 11.03 -19.55
N SER A 190 -12.76 9.83 -18.96
CA SER A 190 -13.82 9.41 -18.05
C SER A 190 -13.73 10.10 -16.69
N PHE A 191 -12.53 10.49 -16.28
CA PHE A 191 -12.24 11.20 -15.03
C PHE A 191 -11.40 12.43 -15.32
N SER A 192 -11.71 13.58 -14.72
CA SER A 192 -10.88 14.78 -14.87
C SER A 192 -9.79 14.89 -13.79
N LYS A 193 -9.90 14.14 -12.68
CA LYS A 193 -8.99 14.17 -11.53
C LYS A 193 -8.54 12.76 -11.17
N ALA A 194 -8.40 12.47 -9.88
CA ALA A 194 -8.04 11.15 -9.38
C ALA A 194 -9.12 10.10 -9.71
N PHE A 195 -8.70 8.84 -9.76
CA PHE A 195 -9.57 7.68 -9.93
C PHE A 195 -8.89 6.41 -9.42
N SER A 196 -9.69 5.40 -9.11
CA SER A 196 -9.24 4.13 -8.53
C SER A 196 -9.84 2.91 -9.20
N PHE A 197 -9.06 1.83 -9.24
CA PHE A 197 -9.53 0.49 -9.61
C PHE A 197 -9.55 -0.40 -8.37
N ALA A 198 -10.75 -0.86 -8.00
CA ALA A 198 -10.99 -1.58 -6.75
C ALA A 198 -10.26 -2.94 -6.64
N GLY A 199 -10.26 -3.49 -5.43
CA GLY A 199 -9.68 -4.80 -5.12
C GLY A 199 -8.15 -4.76 -5.06
N GLY A 200 -7.59 -3.68 -4.51
CA GLY A 200 -6.15 -3.47 -4.34
C GLY A 200 -5.37 -3.43 -5.65
N LEU A 201 -5.95 -2.94 -6.74
CA LEU A 201 -5.26 -2.83 -8.02
C LEU A 201 -4.35 -1.59 -8.03
N PHE A 202 -4.86 -0.43 -8.44
CA PHE A 202 -4.13 0.82 -8.29
C PHE A 202 -5.07 2.01 -8.36
N MET A 203 -4.59 3.14 -7.86
CA MET A 203 -5.19 4.44 -8.08
C MET A 203 -4.24 5.35 -8.84
N VAL A 204 -4.79 6.34 -9.51
CA VAL A 204 -4.04 7.38 -10.23
C VAL A 204 -4.45 8.73 -9.67
N VAL A 205 -3.47 9.52 -9.23
CA VAL A 205 -3.72 10.78 -8.52
C VAL A 205 -2.78 11.88 -9.06
N PRO A 206 -3.32 13.00 -9.58
CA PRO A 206 -2.51 14.18 -9.86
C PRO A 206 -1.82 14.72 -8.59
N SER A 207 -0.56 15.15 -8.69
CA SER A 207 0.33 15.45 -7.56
C SER A 207 -0.15 16.58 -6.67
N THR A 208 -0.90 17.54 -7.22
CA THR A 208 -1.43 18.71 -6.48
C THR A 208 -2.68 18.41 -5.66
N ARG A 209 -3.15 17.15 -5.63
CA ARG A 209 -4.31 16.74 -4.83
C ARG A 209 -3.96 16.66 -3.34
N PRO A 210 -4.88 17.09 -2.46
CA PRO A 210 -4.66 17.08 -1.01
C PRO A 210 -4.73 15.65 -0.44
N ALA A 211 -4.29 15.49 0.81
CA ALA A 211 -4.37 14.23 1.57
C ALA A 211 -5.77 13.59 1.56
N SER A 212 -6.84 14.40 1.59
CA SER A 212 -8.22 13.90 1.55
C SER A 212 -8.55 13.12 0.27
N THR A 213 -7.97 13.49 -0.88
CA THR A 213 -8.11 12.72 -2.12
C THR A 213 -7.45 11.36 -1.99
N TYR A 214 -6.24 11.27 -1.43
CA TYR A 214 -5.58 9.98 -1.21
C TYR A 214 -6.38 9.09 -0.23
N ALA A 215 -6.98 9.67 0.81
CA ALA A 215 -7.86 8.95 1.73
C ALA A 215 -9.10 8.41 0.99
N HIS A 216 -9.78 9.26 0.22
CA HIS A 216 -10.98 8.91 -0.55
C HIS A 216 -10.71 7.76 -1.53
N GLU A 217 -9.69 7.90 -2.37
CA GLU A 217 -9.32 6.91 -3.38
C GLU A 217 -8.84 5.58 -2.76
N THR A 218 -8.15 5.65 -1.62
CA THR A 218 -7.79 4.44 -0.85
C THR A 218 -9.04 3.66 -0.41
N GLY A 219 -10.15 4.34 -0.10
CA GLY A 219 -11.42 3.67 0.18
C GLY A 219 -11.89 2.79 -0.98
N HIS A 220 -11.82 3.28 -2.22
CA HIS A 220 -12.21 2.53 -3.42
C HIS A 220 -11.35 1.30 -3.65
N LEU A 221 -10.05 1.36 -3.34
CA LEU A 221 -9.16 0.20 -3.43
C LEU A 221 -9.61 -0.97 -2.56
N PHE A 222 -10.36 -0.71 -1.49
CA PHE A 222 -10.97 -1.71 -0.62
C PHE A 222 -12.50 -1.73 -0.73
N TRP A 223 -13.01 -1.52 -1.94
CA TRP A 223 -14.40 -1.70 -2.35
C TRP A 223 -15.42 -0.67 -1.80
N ALA A 224 -14.97 0.46 -1.24
CA ALA A 224 -15.88 1.57 -0.92
C ALA A 224 -16.45 2.19 -2.21
N ARG A 225 -17.69 2.72 -2.18
CA ARG A 225 -18.34 3.40 -3.32
C ARG A 225 -18.08 4.90 -3.33
N ASP A 226 -18.26 5.52 -4.50
CA ASP A 226 -18.21 6.98 -4.69
C ASP A 226 -19.56 7.61 -4.29
N GLU A 227 -19.53 8.76 -3.60
CA GLU A 227 -20.65 9.36 -2.87
C GLU A 227 -21.09 10.73 -3.44
N TYR A 228 -21.03 10.91 -4.77
CA TYR A 228 -21.70 12.02 -5.45
C TYR A 228 -23.06 11.62 -6.06
N ALA A 229 -23.95 12.59 -6.24
CA ALA A 229 -25.25 12.40 -6.89
C ALA A 229 -25.06 11.85 -8.32
N GLY A 230 -25.34 10.55 -8.49
CA GLY A 230 -25.15 9.81 -9.74
C GLY A 230 -24.22 8.59 -9.64
N GLY A 231 -23.41 8.47 -8.57
CA GLY A 231 -22.56 7.30 -8.27
C GLY A 231 -23.21 6.26 -7.33
N GLY A 232 -24.31 6.63 -6.67
CA GLY A 232 -25.04 5.86 -5.65
C GLY A 232 -25.89 6.81 -4.80
N SER A 233 -26.75 6.29 -3.91
CA SER A 233 -27.51 7.17 -3.00
C SER A 233 -26.64 7.65 -1.84
N TYR A 234 -26.89 8.87 -1.36
CA TYR A 234 -26.26 9.51 -0.18
C TYR A 234 -26.38 8.67 1.13
N SER A 235 -27.15 7.59 1.10
CA SER A 235 -27.35 6.63 2.19
C SER A 235 -26.88 5.20 1.86
N ASP A 236 -26.16 4.99 0.75
CA ASP A 236 -25.71 3.67 0.34
C ASP A 236 -24.38 3.31 1.00
N PHE A 237 -24.41 2.34 1.92
CA PHE A 237 -23.22 1.78 2.56
C PHE A 237 -22.76 0.51 1.84
N ARG A 238 -21.50 0.44 1.35
CA ARG A 238 -20.81 -0.80 0.90
C ARG A 238 -19.28 -0.67 1.02
N GLY A 239 -18.61 -1.79 1.31
CA GLY A 239 -17.18 -1.88 1.69
C GLY A 239 -17.04 -2.56 3.07
N TYR A 240 -15.84 -3.01 3.47
CA TYR A 240 -15.67 -3.85 4.67
C TYR A 240 -16.08 -3.19 6.02
N TYR A 241 -16.45 -1.91 6.03
CA TYR A 241 -16.77 -1.22 7.29
C TYR A 241 -18.05 -0.39 7.30
N ASP A 242 -18.93 -0.50 6.29
CA ASP A 242 -20.24 0.19 6.34
C ASP A 242 -20.11 1.70 6.67
N THR A 243 -18.99 2.31 6.28
CA THR A 243 -18.58 3.66 6.69
C THR A 243 -18.67 4.61 5.52
N GLN A 244 -19.22 5.80 5.77
CA GLN A 244 -19.36 6.87 4.78
C GLN A 244 -17.99 7.44 4.38
N ASN A 245 -17.76 7.59 3.07
CA ASN A 245 -16.62 8.27 2.48
C ASN A 245 -16.85 9.79 2.44
N ILE A 246 -16.94 10.41 3.62
CA ILE A 246 -17.25 11.84 3.79
C ILE A 246 -16.15 12.82 3.32
N ASN A 247 -15.06 12.34 2.73
CA ASN A 247 -13.86 13.11 2.42
C ASN A 247 -13.82 13.68 0.99
N ALA A 248 -14.98 13.75 0.32
CA ALA A 248 -15.20 14.29 -1.01
C ALA A 248 -15.04 15.82 -1.13
#